data_AF-A0A2P4SGS5-F1
#
_entry.id   AF-A0A2P4SGS5-F1
#
_cell.length_a   1.000
_cell.length_b   1.000
_cell.length_c   1.000
_cell.angle_alpha   90.00
_cell.angle_beta   90.00
_cell.angle_gamma   90.00
#
_symmetry.space_group_name_H-M   'P 1'
#
loop_
_entity.id
_entity.type
_entity.pdbx_description
1 polymer ?
#
loop_
_entity_poly.entity_id
_entity_poly.type
_entity_poly.pdbx_seq_one_letter_code
_entity_poly.pdbx_strand_id
1 'polypeptide(L)'
;DLRLWVEAADAGVVVVSFGIGIRALPSDLVEKMAGAFARLPQRVVWRYFGQKPRNLGENTLMMDWLPQNDLLGHPNVKAFVSHCGMNGIFEAIYHGVPVVGFPFYGDQFDIMTRVQAKGMGILMDWKSVTEEELYQAVVTVITDPSYRKAAKLISALHLDTPMHALNRTVYWLEYILRHDGAPYLRPAVYDLSLYEYFCLDILALLLLCLASVGFVLYRFVVWCRRKAASPIYQNGNCVKGHFTEQKKLQ
;
A
#
# COMPACT_ATOMS: atom_id res chain seq x y z
N ASP A 1 1.06 7.59 33.25
CA ASP A 1 2.48 7.29 33.06
C ASP A 1 2.61 6.00 32.24
N LEU A 2 2.92 6.12 30.93
CA LEU A 2 3.03 4.96 30.03
C LEU A 2 4.15 4.01 30.46
N ARG A 3 5.22 4.53 31.05
CA ARG A 3 6.33 3.72 31.53
C ARG A 3 5.87 2.77 32.62
N LEU A 4 5.21 3.27 33.66
CA LEU A 4 4.63 2.45 34.73
C LEU A 4 3.61 1.43 34.21
N TRP A 5 2.85 1.80 33.17
CA TRP A 5 1.91 0.89 32.52
C TRP A 5 2.62 -0.33 31.91
N VAL A 6 3.76 -0.11 31.27
CA VAL A 6 4.52 -1.15 30.57
C VAL A 6 5.42 -1.95 31.52
N GLU A 7 6.02 -1.29 32.52
CA GLU A 7 6.91 -1.92 33.50
C GLU A 7 6.14 -2.85 34.46
N ALA A 8 4.94 -2.47 34.90
CA ALA A 8 4.11 -3.29 35.80
C ALA A 8 3.27 -4.36 35.08
N ALA A 9 3.64 -4.75 33.86
CA ALA A 9 2.92 -5.72 33.05
C ALA A 9 3.55 -7.14 33.18
N ASP A 10 3.18 -7.88 34.23
CA ASP A 10 3.77 -9.20 34.53
C ASP A 10 3.58 -10.23 33.40
N ALA A 11 2.40 -10.24 32.77
CA ALA A 11 2.09 -11.11 31.64
C ALA A 11 2.70 -10.62 30.30
N GLY A 12 3.33 -9.44 30.30
CA GLY A 12 3.86 -8.76 29.13
C GLY A 12 2.91 -7.75 28.49
N VAL A 13 3.36 -7.18 27.37
CA VAL A 13 2.68 -6.10 26.66
C VAL A 13 2.45 -6.47 25.19
N VAL A 14 1.26 -6.12 24.68
CA VAL A 14 0.94 -6.12 23.25
C VAL A 14 0.87 -4.68 22.77
N VAL A 15 1.63 -4.36 21.73
CA VAL A 15 1.60 -3.05 21.08
C VAL A 15 0.66 -3.13 19.88
N VAL A 16 -0.22 -2.16 19.70
CA VAL A 16 -1.18 -2.11 18.58
C VAL A 16 -1.06 -0.76 17.87
N SER A 17 -0.72 -0.78 16.58
CA SER A 17 -0.60 0.43 15.76
C SER A 17 -0.80 0.15 14.28
N PHE A 18 -1.68 0.93 13.66
CA PHE A 18 -1.96 0.86 12.22
C PHE A 18 -1.28 1.99 11.43
N GLY A 19 -0.20 2.57 11.99
CA GLY A 19 0.58 3.63 11.36
C GLY A 19 -0.18 4.95 11.23
N ILE A 20 0.43 5.93 10.56
CA ILE A 20 -0.17 7.27 10.38
C ILE A 20 -1.19 7.33 9.24
N GLY A 21 -1.12 6.38 8.30
CA GLY A 21 -1.98 6.34 7.12
C GLY A 21 -3.41 5.87 7.40
N ILE A 22 -3.62 5.14 8.51
CA ILE A 22 -4.93 4.63 8.92
C ILE A 22 -5.37 5.42 10.14
N ARG A 23 -6.27 6.38 9.93
CA ARG A 23 -6.80 7.24 11.00
C ARG A 23 -7.96 6.59 11.74
N ALA A 24 -8.82 5.88 11.03
CA ALA A 24 -10.00 5.22 11.58
C ALA A 24 -10.17 3.84 10.94
N LEU A 25 -10.71 2.93 11.73
CA LEU A 25 -11.09 1.58 11.30
C LEU A 25 -12.62 1.47 11.33
N PRO A 26 -13.21 0.53 10.58
CA PRO A 26 -14.63 0.21 10.71
C PRO A 26 -14.98 -0.09 12.18
N SER A 27 -16.10 0.44 12.68
CA SER A 27 -16.49 0.29 14.09
C SER A 27 -16.60 -1.18 14.51
N ASP A 28 -17.14 -2.05 13.65
CA ASP A 28 -17.22 -3.49 13.88
C ASP A 28 -15.84 -4.13 14.15
N LEU A 29 -14.81 -3.74 13.37
CA LEU A 29 -13.45 -4.23 13.55
C LEU A 29 -12.85 -3.74 14.88
N VAL A 30 -13.13 -2.50 15.26
CA VAL A 30 -12.62 -1.89 16.50
C VAL A 30 -13.23 -2.56 17.72
N GLU A 31 -14.53 -2.85 17.71
CA GLU A 31 -15.20 -3.59 18.78
C GLU A 31 -14.68 -5.03 18.88
N LYS A 32 -14.48 -5.72 17.74
CA LYS A 32 -13.84 -7.05 17.73
C LYS A 32 -12.42 -7.02 18.29
N MET A 33 -11.63 -6.01 17.93
CA MET A 33 -10.28 -5.83 18.47
C MET A 33 -10.31 -5.59 19.99
N ALA A 34 -11.16 -4.69 20.46
CA ALA A 34 -11.30 -4.39 21.88
C ALA A 34 -11.75 -5.60 22.70
N GLY A 35 -12.72 -6.38 22.21
CA GLY A 35 -13.17 -7.60 22.87
C GLY A 35 -12.07 -8.65 22.96
N ALA A 36 -11.33 -8.87 21.87
CA ALA A 36 -10.21 -9.80 21.84
C ALA A 36 -9.10 -9.37 22.82
N PHE A 37 -8.76 -8.08 22.83
CA PHE A 37 -7.75 -7.52 23.72
C PHE A 37 -8.17 -7.56 25.19
N ALA A 38 -9.44 -7.33 25.51
CA ALA A 38 -9.96 -7.39 26.86
C ALA A 38 -9.79 -8.77 27.52
N ARG A 39 -9.72 -9.83 26.71
CA ARG A 39 -9.53 -11.21 27.17
C ARG A 39 -8.07 -11.58 27.42
N LEU A 40 -7.12 -10.76 26.98
CA LEU A 40 -5.70 -11.04 27.15
C LEU A 40 -5.25 -10.77 28.59
N PRO A 41 -4.41 -11.64 29.18
CA PRO A 41 -3.76 -11.32 30.46
C PRO A 41 -2.70 -10.22 30.30
N GLN A 42 -2.20 -9.99 29.08
CA GLN A 42 -1.27 -8.91 28.76
C GLN A 42 -1.93 -7.54 28.91
N ARG A 43 -1.11 -6.53 29.23
CA ARG A 43 -1.51 -5.14 29.00
C ARG A 43 -1.38 -4.80 27.53
N VAL A 44 -2.31 -3.99 27.02
CA VAL A 44 -2.32 -3.55 25.63
C VAL A 44 -2.06 -2.05 25.59
N VAL A 45 -1.17 -1.63 24.68
CA VAL A 45 -0.99 -0.21 24.35
C VAL A 45 -1.42 -0.02 22.92
N TRP A 46 -2.54 0.68 22.73
CA TRP A 46 -3.20 0.80 21.45
C TRP A 46 -3.23 2.24 20.96
N ARG A 47 -2.52 2.49 19.86
CA ARG A 47 -2.63 3.75 19.15
C ARG A 47 -3.88 3.79 18.26
N TYR A 48 -4.82 4.68 18.57
CA TYR A 48 -6.08 4.80 17.82
C TYR A 48 -6.71 6.19 18.00
N PHE A 49 -7.17 6.80 16.90
CA PHE A 49 -7.78 8.15 16.89
C PHE A 49 -9.30 8.16 16.85
N GLY A 50 -9.93 6.99 16.65
CA GLY A 50 -11.38 6.91 16.53
C GLY A 50 -12.09 6.90 17.89
N GLN A 51 -13.41 6.70 17.85
CA GLN A 51 -14.20 6.58 19.06
C GLN A 51 -13.78 5.36 19.89
N LYS A 52 -13.70 5.55 21.21
CA LYS A 52 -13.42 4.47 22.15
C LYS A 52 -14.50 3.37 22.01
N PRO A 53 -14.10 2.10 21.78
CA PRO A 53 -15.05 0.99 21.68
C PRO A 53 -15.73 0.71 23.02
N ARG A 54 -16.94 0.15 22.96
CA ARG A 54 -17.79 -0.06 24.14
C ARG A 54 -17.26 -1.18 25.04
N ASN A 55 -16.66 -2.20 24.44
CA ASN A 55 -16.12 -3.38 25.12
C ASN A 55 -14.60 -3.27 25.41
N LEU A 56 -14.06 -2.06 25.56
CA LEU A 56 -12.64 -1.88 25.90
C LEU A 56 -12.34 -2.41 27.31
N GLY A 57 -11.44 -3.39 27.39
CA GLY A 57 -10.97 -3.94 28.66
C GLY A 57 -10.09 -2.98 29.46
N GLU A 58 -10.08 -3.14 30.78
CA GLU A 58 -9.23 -2.35 31.70
C GLU A 58 -7.74 -2.56 31.46
N ASN A 59 -7.35 -3.68 30.84
CA ASN A 59 -5.98 -3.98 30.46
C ASN A 59 -5.49 -3.21 29.22
N THR A 60 -6.32 -2.36 28.60
CA THR A 60 -5.98 -1.65 27.36
C THR A 60 -5.88 -0.14 27.58
N LEU A 61 -4.69 0.40 27.31
CA LEU A 61 -4.42 1.84 27.28
C LEU A 61 -4.48 2.36 25.85
N MET A 62 -5.47 3.19 25.54
CA MET A 62 -5.59 3.87 24.26
C MET A 62 -4.88 5.23 24.27
N MET A 63 -4.24 5.58 23.16
CA MET A 63 -3.52 6.85 23.01
C MET A 63 -3.44 7.32 21.56
N ASP A 64 -3.29 8.62 21.36
CA ASP A 64 -3.17 9.22 20.02
C ASP A 64 -1.77 9.05 19.42
N TRP A 65 -0.76 8.96 20.29
CA TRP A 65 0.64 8.86 19.91
C TRP A 65 1.34 7.78 20.74
N LEU A 66 2.17 6.96 20.08
CA LEU A 66 2.84 5.81 20.67
C LEU A 66 4.36 5.82 20.34
N PRO A 67 5.26 5.68 21.35
CA PRO A 67 6.70 5.56 21.13
C PRO A 67 7.02 4.17 20.61
N GLN A 68 6.61 3.91 19.37
CA GLN A 68 6.52 2.57 18.82
C GLN A 68 7.85 1.84 18.88
N ASN A 69 8.92 2.46 18.37
CA ASN A 69 10.24 1.87 18.38
C ASN A 69 10.74 1.55 19.80
N ASP A 70 10.55 2.47 20.75
CA ASP A 70 11.00 2.26 22.14
C ASP A 70 10.18 1.20 22.86
N LEU A 71 8.85 1.16 22.61
CA LEU A 71 7.99 0.10 23.13
C LEU A 71 8.37 -1.26 22.55
N LEU A 72 8.56 -1.36 21.23
CA LEU A 72 8.98 -2.61 20.60
C LEU A 72 10.36 -3.08 21.12
N GLY A 73 11.23 -2.16 21.51
CA GLY A 73 12.50 -2.46 22.18
C GLY A 73 12.39 -2.84 23.66
N HIS A 74 11.21 -2.67 24.29
CA HIS A 74 11.03 -2.98 25.71
C HIS A 74 10.94 -4.50 25.96
N PRO A 75 11.61 -5.04 26.99
CA PRO A 75 11.67 -6.48 27.25
C PRO A 75 10.31 -7.14 27.53
N ASN A 76 9.34 -6.37 28.05
CA ASN A 76 7.98 -6.87 28.31
C ASN A 76 7.13 -7.02 27.04
N VAL A 77 7.52 -6.44 25.90
CA VAL A 77 6.72 -6.57 24.67
C VAL A 77 6.84 -7.97 24.09
N LYS A 78 5.67 -8.57 23.87
CA LYS A 78 5.52 -9.95 23.40
C LYS A 78 5.07 -10.04 21.95
N ALA A 79 4.20 -9.13 21.52
CA ALA A 79 3.64 -9.13 20.17
C ALA A 79 3.34 -7.71 19.68
N PHE A 80 3.34 -7.55 18.37
CA PHE A 80 2.95 -6.33 17.68
C PHE A 80 1.76 -6.60 16.75
N VAL A 81 0.64 -5.93 16.99
CA VAL A 81 -0.51 -5.93 16.07
C VAL A 81 -0.37 -4.73 15.14
N SER A 82 -0.24 -4.99 13.84
CA SER A 82 0.19 -3.98 12.87
C SER A 82 -0.64 -3.99 11.59
N HIS A 83 -0.72 -2.85 10.92
CA HIS A 83 -1.19 -2.77 9.53
C HIS A 83 -0.17 -3.28 8.48
N CYS A 84 1.00 -3.73 8.91
CA CYS A 84 2.06 -4.26 8.04
C CYS A 84 2.74 -3.21 7.15
N GLY A 85 2.69 -1.93 7.50
CA GLY A 85 3.53 -0.91 6.86
C GLY A 85 5.02 -1.21 7.05
N MET A 86 5.80 -1.01 5.99
CA MET A 86 7.22 -1.42 5.93
C MET A 86 8.05 -0.96 7.12
N ASN A 87 7.94 0.31 7.53
CA ASN A 87 8.70 0.84 8.66
C ASN A 87 8.37 0.13 9.99
N GLY A 88 7.09 -0.08 10.29
CA GLY A 88 6.68 -0.76 11.52
C GLY A 88 7.12 -2.22 11.56
N ILE A 89 7.14 -2.88 10.39
CA ILE A 89 7.67 -4.24 10.28
C ILE A 89 9.20 -4.26 10.46
N PHE A 90 9.93 -3.28 9.94
CA PHE A 90 11.37 -3.17 10.21
C PHE A 90 11.68 -2.90 11.68
N GLU A 91 10.90 -2.08 12.38
CA GLU A 91 11.04 -1.90 13.83
C GLU A 91 10.79 -3.21 14.59
N ALA A 92 9.75 -3.96 14.20
CA ALA A 92 9.48 -5.27 14.80
C ALA A 92 10.60 -6.29 14.52
N ILE A 93 11.16 -6.28 13.30
CA ILE A 93 12.33 -7.10 12.94
C ILE A 93 13.54 -6.69 13.76
N TYR A 94 13.85 -5.39 13.83
CA TYR A 94 14.98 -4.86 14.57
C TYR A 94 14.97 -5.35 16.02
N HIS A 95 13.81 -5.28 16.69
CA HIS A 95 13.67 -5.70 18.09
C HIS A 95 13.35 -7.21 18.27
N GLY A 96 13.09 -7.93 17.18
CA GLY A 96 12.73 -9.36 17.21
C GLY A 96 11.41 -9.63 17.92
N VAL A 97 10.37 -8.88 17.56
CA VAL A 97 9.01 -8.98 18.09
C VAL A 97 8.08 -9.63 17.06
N PRO A 98 7.40 -10.74 17.37
CA PRO A 98 6.39 -11.36 16.50
C PRO A 98 5.24 -10.42 16.13
N VAL A 99 4.64 -10.65 14.95
CA VAL A 99 3.61 -9.77 14.38
C VAL A 99 2.28 -10.49 14.15
N VAL A 100 1.16 -9.86 14.53
CA VAL A 100 -0.17 -10.19 14.01
C VAL A 100 -0.57 -9.07 13.05
N GLY A 101 -0.72 -9.42 11.77
CA GLY A 101 -0.75 -8.44 10.69
C GLY A 101 -2.11 -8.27 10.04
N PHE A 102 -2.56 -7.03 9.89
CA PHE A 102 -3.78 -6.61 9.19
C PHE A 102 -3.44 -5.73 7.99
N PRO A 103 -3.08 -6.28 6.84
CA PRO A 103 -2.84 -5.47 5.65
C PRO A 103 -4.15 -4.89 5.09
N PHE A 104 -4.14 -3.59 4.76
CA PHE A 104 -5.30 -2.88 4.24
C PHE A 104 -5.16 -2.50 2.76
N TYR A 105 -3.97 -2.12 2.31
CA TYR A 105 -3.72 -1.67 0.94
C TYR A 105 -2.25 -1.78 0.52
N GLY A 106 -1.99 -1.68 -0.78
CA GLY A 106 -0.65 -1.55 -1.34
C GLY A 106 0.26 -2.73 -1.05
N ASP A 107 1.49 -2.42 -0.65
CA ASP A 107 2.58 -3.36 -0.36
C ASP A 107 2.40 -4.15 0.94
N GLN A 108 1.47 -3.74 1.82
CA GLN A 108 1.25 -4.35 3.14
C GLN A 108 0.95 -5.86 3.05
N PHE A 109 0.20 -6.30 2.02
CA PHE A 109 -0.14 -7.71 1.81
C PHE A 109 1.09 -8.56 1.51
N ASP A 110 1.94 -8.06 0.61
CA ASP A 110 3.17 -8.72 0.19
C ASP A 110 4.20 -8.77 1.34
N ILE A 111 4.32 -7.68 2.11
CA ILE A 111 5.14 -7.64 3.32
C ILE A 111 4.67 -8.70 4.33
N MET A 112 3.39 -8.75 4.64
CA MET A 112 2.88 -9.69 5.64
C MET A 112 2.98 -11.15 5.19
N THR A 113 2.82 -11.41 3.89
CA THR A 113 3.06 -12.73 3.30
C THR A 113 4.49 -13.21 3.57
N ARG A 114 5.49 -12.33 3.40
CA ARG A 114 6.89 -12.65 3.74
C ARG A 114 7.12 -12.84 5.23
N VAL A 115 6.51 -12.02 6.08
CA VAL A 115 6.62 -12.15 7.55
C VAL A 115 6.06 -13.50 8.00
N GLN A 116 4.90 -13.90 7.47
CA GLN A 116 4.29 -15.20 7.75
C GLN A 116 5.12 -16.36 7.19
N ALA A 117 5.60 -16.27 5.96
CA ALA A 117 6.45 -17.29 5.35
C ALA A 117 7.77 -17.52 6.12
N LYS A 118 8.27 -16.49 6.81
CA LYS A 118 9.44 -16.59 7.70
C LYS A 118 9.09 -17.08 9.11
N GLY A 119 7.83 -17.40 9.39
CA GLY A 119 7.36 -17.87 10.70
C GLY A 119 7.36 -16.80 11.79
N MET A 120 7.45 -15.52 11.44
CA MET A 120 7.53 -14.41 12.40
C MET A 120 6.16 -13.82 12.76
N GLY A 121 5.10 -14.19 12.04
CA GLY A 121 3.78 -13.63 12.32
C GLY A 121 2.63 -14.34 11.63
N ILE A 122 1.43 -13.89 11.97
CA ILE A 122 0.16 -14.41 11.46
C ILE A 122 -0.54 -13.32 10.64
N LEU A 123 -0.87 -13.63 9.39
CA LEU A 123 -1.65 -12.77 8.51
C LEU A 123 -3.14 -12.90 8.84
N MET A 124 -3.81 -11.77 9.07
CA MET A 124 -5.24 -11.68 9.33
C MET A 124 -5.97 -10.96 8.18
N ASP A 125 -7.18 -11.41 7.86
CA ASP A 125 -8.08 -10.68 6.97
C ASP A 125 -9.00 -9.76 7.76
N TRP A 126 -8.75 -8.45 7.69
CA TRP A 126 -9.53 -7.45 8.43
C TRP A 126 -11.02 -7.41 8.06
N LYS A 127 -11.42 -7.94 6.89
CA LYS A 127 -12.82 -7.95 6.43
C LYS A 127 -13.64 -9.05 7.07
N SER A 128 -13.03 -10.20 7.34
CA SER A 128 -13.72 -11.41 7.80
C SER A 128 -13.38 -11.80 9.24
N VAL A 129 -12.31 -11.23 9.80
CA VAL A 129 -11.84 -11.56 11.15
C VAL A 129 -12.94 -11.47 12.20
N THR A 130 -12.97 -12.46 13.07
CA THR A 130 -13.78 -12.51 14.28
C THR A 130 -12.95 -12.15 15.51
N GLU A 131 -13.63 -11.78 16.59
CA GLU A 131 -12.98 -11.54 17.89
C GLU A 131 -12.16 -12.77 18.34
N GLU A 132 -12.72 -13.97 18.19
CA GLU A 132 -12.06 -15.22 18.58
C GLU A 132 -10.80 -15.48 17.78
N GLU A 133 -10.85 -15.33 16.45
CA GLU A 133 -9.68 -15.54 15.59
C GLU A 133 -8.54 -14.57 15.93
N LEU A 134 -8.84 -13.30 16.21
CA LEU A 134 -7.84 -12.33 16.65
C LEU A 134 -7.25 -12.70 18.02
N TYR A 135 -8.10 -13.06 18.99
CA TYR A 135 -7.64 -13.51 20.30
C TYR A 135 -6.68 -14.70 20.16
N GLN A 136 -7.07 -15.73 19.40
CA GLN A 136 -6.25 -16.92 19.16
C GLN A 136 -4.95 -16.59 18.44
N ALA A 137 -4.97 -15.70 17.44
CA ALA A 137 -3.75 -15.28 16.74
C ALA A 137 -2.75 -14.61 17.69
N VAL A 138 -3.20 -13.68 18.53
CA VAL A 138 -2.34 -13.00 19.52
C VAL A 138 -1.81 -13.98 20.56
N VAL A 139 -2.66 -14.84 21.11
CA VAL A 139 -2.24 -15.88 22.06
C VAL A 139 -1.23 -16.82 21.43
N THR A 140 -1.44 -17.25 20.19
CA THR A 140 -0.54 -18.17 19.48
C THR A 140 0.85 -17.56 19.30
N VAL A 141 0.97 -16.32 18.80
CA VAL A 141 2.29 -15.70 18.59
C VAL A 141 3.04 -15.42 19.91
N ILE A 142 2.32 -15.30 21.03
CA ILE A 142 2.91 -15.09 22.36
C ILE A 142 3.33 -16.41 22.99
N THR A 143 2.51 -17.47 22.86
CA THR A 143 2.69 -18.73 23.59
C THR A 143 3.52 -19.75 22.84
N ASP A 144 3.42 -19.81 21.51
CA ASP A 144 4.27 -20.68 20.69
C ASP A 144 5.66 -20.05 20.53
N PRO A 145 6.72 -20.67 21.11
CA PRO A 145 8.07 -20.12 21.03
C PRO A 145 8.64 -20.08 19.61
N SER A 146 8.05 -20.80 18.64
CA SER A 146 8.49 -20.79 17.24
C SER A 146 8.50 -19.38 16.65
N TYR A 147 7.44 -18.58 16.90
CA TYR A 147 7.32 -17.20 16.41
C TYR A 147 8.39 -16.29 16.98
N ARG A 148 8.61 -16.35 18.31
CA ARG A 148 9.64 -15.55 18.97
C ARG A 148 11.06 -15.96 18.54
N LYS A 149 11.31 -17.26 18.35
CA LYS A 149 12.58 -17.76 17.82
C LYS A 149 12.83 -17.27 16.40
N ALA A 150 11.84 -17.35 15.53
CA ALA A 150 11.92 -16.83 14.17
C ALA A 150 12.17 -15.31 14.16
N ALA A 151 11.40 -14.54 14.96
CA ALA A 151 11.59 -13.10 15.09
C ALA A 151 13.00 -12.72 15.55
N LYS A 152 13.56 -13.44 16.54
CA LYS A 152 14.92 -13.20 17.04
C LYS A 152 16.00 -13.63 16.05
N LEU A 153 15.79 -14.72 15.31
CA LEU A 153 16.69 -15.12 14.22
C LEU A 153 16.75 -14.05 13.13
N ILE A 154 15.59 -13.58 12.67
CA ILE A 154 15.50 -12.55 11.62
C ILE A 154 16.09 -11.23 12.11
N SER A 155 15.86 -10.87 13.37
CA SER A 155 16.50 -9.71 14.03
C SER A 155 18.02 -9.82 13.99
N ALA A 156 18.59 -10.96 14.41
CA ALA A 156 20.03 -11.18 14.38
C ALA A 156 20.60 -11.06 12.95
N LEU A 157 19.93 -11.66 11.96
CA LEU A 157 20.33 -11.55 10.55
C LEU A 157 20.21 -10.12 10.00
N HIS A 158 19.21 -9.35 10.46
CA HIS A 158 19.03 -7.96 10.04
C HIS A 158 20.10 -7.04 10.63
N LEU A 159 20.51 -7.28 11.87
CA LEU A 159 21.52 -6.51 12.58
C LEU A 159 22.96 -6.89 12.17
N ASP A 160 23.14 -8.11 11.65
CA ASP A 160 24.40 -8.60 11.11
C ASP A 160 24.76 -7.88 9.81
N THR A 161 25.36 -6.70 9.97
CA THR A 161 25.77 -5.82 8.87
C THR A 161 27.28 -5.63 8.91
N PRO A 162 27.95 -5.53 7.75
CA PRO A 162 29.42 -5.47 7.68
C PRO A 162 30.00 -4.20 8.29
N MET A 163 29.20 -3.15 8.44
CA MET A 163 29.60 -1.89 9.04
C MET A 163 28.48 -1.34 9.92
N HIS A 164 28.87 -0.89 11.12
CA HIS A 164 28.01 -0.11 11.98
C HIS A 164 27.43 1.11 11.23
N ALA A 165 26.16 1.45 11.49
CA ALA A 165 25.44 2.47 10.74
C ALA A 165 26.15 3.84 10.71
N LEU A 166 26.77 4.23 11.82
CA LEU A 166 27.57 5.46 11.89
C LEU A 166 28.78 5.41 10.94
N ASN A 167 29.56 4.33 10.96
CA ASN A 167 30.73 4.18 10.09
C ASN A 167 30.33 4.14 8.62
N ARG A 168 29.21 3.48 8.29
CA ARG A 168 28.64 3.50 6.94
C ARG A 168 28.25 4.91 6.51
N THR A 169 27.69 5.71 7.41
CA THR A 169 27.34 7.11 7.13
C THR A 169 28.58 7.95 6.88
N VAL A 170 29.60 7.83 7.73
CA VAL A 170 30.89 8.51 7.55
C VAL A 170 31.52 8.12 6.21
N TYR A 171 31.55 6.82 5.89
CA TYR A 171 32.05 6.33 4.60
C TYR A 171 31.37 7.01 3.41
N TRP A 172 30.04 7.10 3.39
CA TRP A 172 29.31 7.72 2.27
C TRP A 172 29.51 9.23 2.21
N LEU A 173 29.61 9.91 3.35
CA LEU A 173 29.95 11.33 3.39
C LEU A 173 31.35 11.58 2.80
N GLU A 174 32.34 10.81 3.25
CA GLU A 174 33.70 10.88 2.69
C GLU A 174 33.73 10.51 1.21
N TYR A 175 32.95 9.52 0.78
CA TYR A 175 32.83 9.14 -0.63
C TYR A 175 32.35 10.32 -1.48
N ILE A 176 31.28 11.01 -1.06
CA ILE A 176 30.75 12.19 -1.76
C ILE A 176 31.82 13.30 -1.81
N LEU A 177 32.53 13.55 -0.71
CA LEU A 177 33.60 14.56 -0.65
C LEU A 177 34.80 14.22 -1.55
N ARG A 178 35.20 12.94 -1.61
CA ARG A 178 36.32 12.47 -2.46
C ARG A 178 36.02 12.53 -3.95
N HIS A 179 34.75 12.55 -4.34
CA HIS A 179 34.30 12.51 -5.74
C HIS A 179 33.56 13.79 -6.13
N ASP A 180 33.91 14.93 -5.52
CA ASP A 180 33.39 16.26 -5.86
C ASP A 180 31.85 16.33 -5.93
N GLY A 181 31.18 15.68 -4.96
CA GLY A 181 29.72 15.63 -4.89
C GLY A 181 29.10 14.40 -5.57
N ALA A 182 29.90 13.50 -6.15
CA ALA A 182 29.47 12.27 -6.84
C ALA A 182 28.33 12.49 -7.85
N PRO A 183 28.53 13.31 -8.91
CA PRO A 183 27.46 13.67 -9.84
C PRO A 183 26.79 12.47 -10.52
N TYR A 184 27.53 11.38 -10.73
CA TYR A 184 27.02 10.13 -11.31
C TYR A 184 26.08 9.33 -10.38
N LEU A 185 26.05 9.62 -9.08
CA LEU A 185 25.07 9.05 -8.13
C LEU A 185 23.81 9.93 -8.00
N ARG A 186 23.83 11.15 -8.54
CA ARG A 186 22.66 12.02 -8.52
C ARG A 186 21.64 11.51 -9.54
N PRO A 187 20.36 11.37 -9.16
CA PRO A 187 19.32 11.03 -10.12
C PRO A 187 19.25 12.08 -11.24
N ALA A 188 19.20 11.64 -12.50
CA ALA A 188 19.14 12.52 -13.68
C ALA A 188 17.93 13.47 -13.66
N VAL A 189 16.90 13.18 -12.85
CA VAL A 189 15.69 14.00 -12.70
C VAL A 189 15.98 15.46 -12.31
N TYR A 190 17.11 15.72 -11.64
CA TYR A 190 17.50 17.08 -11.24
C TYR A 190 18.04 17.92 -12.40
N ASP A 191 18.45 17.28 -13.49
CA ASP A 191 19.01 17.93 -14.67
C ASP A 191 17.98 18.03 -15.81
N LEU A 192 16.78 17.46 -15.64
CA LEU A 192 15.70 17.51 -16.62
C LEU A 192 15.00 18.87 -16.64
N SER A 193 14.68 19.35 -17.84
CA SER A 193 13.77 20.48 -18.02
C SER A 193 12.33 20.12 -17.62
N LEU A 194 11.48 21.12 -17.35
CA LEU A 194 10.08 20.87 -16.97
C LEU A 194 9.30 20.08 -18.04
N TYR A 195 9.57 20.30 -19.33
CA TYR A 195 8.83 19.61 -20.39
C TYR A 195 9.28 18.15 -20.57
N GLU A 196 10.56 17.83 -20.32
CA GLU A 196 11.06 16.44 -20.28
C GLU A 196 10.52 15.72 -19.05
N TYR A 197 10.51 16.39 -17.89
CA TYR A 197 9.98 15.83 -16.66
C TYR A 197 8.49 15.43 -16.79
N PHE A 198 7.69 16.25 -17.47
CA PHE A 198 6.27 15.98 -17.73
C PHE A 198 6.02 15.23 -19.06
N CYS A 199 7.06 14.84 -19.80
CA CYS A 199 6.96 14.17 -21.11
C CYS A 199 6.00 14.88 -22.08
N LEU A 200 6.04 16.21 -22.15
CA LEU A 200 5.08 17.01 -22.94
C LEU A 200 5.20 16.73 -24.45
N ASP A 201 6.39 16.37 -24.91
CA ASP A 201 6.68 15.93 -26.27
C ASP A 201 5.98 14.61 -26.61
N ILE A 202 6.03 13.62 -25.71
CA ILE A 202 5.33 12.34 -25.85
C ILE A 202 3.82 12.58 -25.82
N LEU A 203 3.33 13.43 -24.91
CA LEU A 203 1.91 13.79 -24.82
C LEU A 203 1.42 14.45 -26.12
N ALA A 204 2.19 15.39 -26.67
CA ALA A 204 1.87 16.06 -27.93
C ALA A 204 1.81 15.05 -29.10
N LEU A 205 2.76 14.12 -29.17
CA LEU A 205 2.77 13.05 -30.18
C LEU A 205 1.53 12.14 -30.06
N LEU A 206 1.17 11.74 -28.85
CA LEU A 206 -0.03 10.91 -28.61
C LEU A 206 -1.32 11.64 -29.02
N LEU A 207 -1.47 12.92 -28.68
CA LEU A 207 -2.60 13.73 -29.08
C LEU A 207 -2.68 13.88 -30.60
N LEU A 208 -1.54 14.05 -31.28
CA LEU A 208 -1.47 14.13 -32.73
C LEU A 208 -1.84 12.80 -33.42
N CYS A 209 -1.39 11.67 -32.86
CA CYS A 209 -1.80 10.34 -33.32
C CYS A 209 -3.32 10.13 -33.15
N LEU A 210 -3.89 10.48 -32.00
CA LEU A 210 -5.34 10.39 -31.77
C LEU A 210 -6.13 11.30 -32.71
N ALA A 211 -5.68 12.54 -32.91
CA ALA A 211 -6.31 13.47 -33.84
C ALA A 211 -6.27 12.97 -35.29
N SER A 212 -5.14 12.39 -35.72
CA SER A 212 -5.00 11.86 -37.08
C SER A 212 -5.88 10.62 -37.32
N VAL A 213 -5.94 9.68 -36.36
CA VAL A 213 -6.87 8.54 -36.43
C VAL A 213 -8.32 9.00 -36.46
N GLY A 214 -8.69 9.94 -35.57
CA GLY A 214 -10.04 10.52 -35.54
C GLY A 214 -10.40 11.20 -36.86
N PHE A 215 -9.46 11.93 -37.46
CA PHE A 215 -9.63 12.56 -38.76
C PHE A 215 -9.84 11.53 -39.88
N VAL A 216 -9.03 10.47 -39.94
CA VAL A 216 -9.18 9.39 -40.94
C VAL A 216 -10.53 8.70 -40.80
N LEU A 217 -10.95 8.36 -39.57
CA LEU A 217 -12.25 7.76 -39.31
C LEU A 217 -13.41 8.68 -39.71
N TYR A 218 -13.32 9.98 -39.38
CA TYR A 218 -14.30 10.97 -39.81
C TYR A 218 -14.42 11.02 -41.34
N ARG A 219 -13.28 11.08 -42.05
CA ARG A 219 -13.25 11.09 -43.52
C ARG A 219 -13.82 9.81 -44.11
N PHE A 220 -13.53 8.65 -43.51
CA PHE A 220 -14.08 7.36 -43.92
C PHE A 220 -15.60 7.30 -43.75
N VAL A 221 -16.13 7.74 -42.60
CA VAL A 221 -17.58 7.79 -42.36
C VAL A 221 -18.27 8.73 -43.34
N VAL A 222 -17.72 9.92 -43.58
CA VAL A 222 -18.26 10.86 -44.57
C VAL A 222 -18.24 10.25 -45.98
N TRP A 223 -17.18 9.54 -46.35
CA TRP A 223 -17.10 8.83 -47.63
C TRP A 223 -18.13 7.71 -47.74
N CYS A 224 -18.30 6.86 -46.71
CA CYS A 224 -19.32 5.82 -46.65
C CYS A 224 -20.74 6.40 -46.77
N ARG A 225 -21.03 7.52 -46.07
CA ARG A 225 -22.32 8.22 -46.17
C ARG A 225 -22.57 8.77 -47.57
N ARG A 226 -21.55 9.33 -48.23
CA ARG A 226 -21.64 9.79 -49.62
C ARG A 226 -21.90 8.64 -50.60
N LYS A 227 -21.30 7.47 -50.39
CA LYS A 227 -21.58 6.26 -51.19
C LYS A 227 -22.95 5.64 -50.91
N ALA A 228 -23.43 5.64 -49.67
CA ALA A 228 -24.79 5.17 -49.34
C ALA A 228 -25.89 6.11 -49.90
N ALA A 229 -25.56 7.40 -50.09
CA ALA A 229 -26.42 8.37 -50.77
C ALA A 229 -26.28 8.34 -52.31
N SER A 230 -25.53 7.39 -52.89
CA SER A 230 -25.58 7.15 -54.34
C SER A 230 -26.96 6.59 -54.68
N PRO A 231 -27.71 7.17 -55.64
CA PRO A 231 -29.01 6.62 -56.00
C PRO A 231 -28.81 5.20 -56.52
N ILE A 232 -29.58 4.26 -55.95
CA ILE A 232 -29.76 2.91 -56.50
C ILE A 232 -30.27 3.13 -57.93
N TYR A 233 -29.40 2.94 -58.94
CA TYR A 233 -29.84 2.76 -60.31
C TYR A 233 -30.51 1.38 -60.39
N GLN A 234 -31.76 1.33 -59.95
CA GLN A 234 -32.69 0.29 -60.37
C GLN A 234 -33.14 0.65 -61.78
N ASN A 235 -32.94 -0.28 -62.72
CA ASN A 235 -33.39 -0.29 -64.10
C ASN A 235 -34.61 0.61 -64.37
N GLY A 236 -34.41 1.65 -65.17
CA GLY A 236 -35.49 2.51 -65.66
C GLY A 236 -35.13 4.00 -65.60
N ASN A 237 -34.73 4.52 -66.76
CA ASN A 237 -34.51 5.93 -67.13
C ASN A 237 -34.82 7.03 -66.10
N CYS A 238 -33.81 7.84 -65.78
CA CYS A 238 -34.02 9.24 -65.45
C CYS A 238 -32.78 10.08 -65.81
N VAL A 239 -32.93 11.00 -66.77
CA VAL A 239 -32.01 12.12 -66.94
C VAL A 239 -32.84 13.40 -66.85
N LYS A 240 -32.58 14.17 -65.79
CA LYS A 240 -33.05 15.55 -65.60
C LYS A 240 -34.56 15.79 -65.69
N GLY A 241 -35.38 14.93 -65.07
CA GLY A 241 -36.71 15.31 -64.58
C GLY A 241 -37.68 15.93 -65.59
N HIS A 242 -37.44 15.78 -66.89
CA HIS A 242 -38.27 16.29 -67.96
C HIS A 242 -38.37 15.23 -69.05
N PHE A 243 -39.60 14.79 -69.30
CA PHE A 243 -39.95 13.86 -70.36
C PHE A 243 -40.10 14.67 -71.65
N THR A 244 -39.24 14.44 -72.64
CA THR A 244 -39.37 15.03 -73.98
C THR A 244 -39.32 13.93 -75.02
N GLU A 245 -40.46 13.63 -75.65
CA GLU A 245 -40.53 12.87 -76.90
C GLU A 245 -39.97 13.72 -78.05
N GLN A 246 -38.92 13.24 -78.71
CA GLN A 246 -38.53 13.75 -80.03
C GLN A 246 -39.00 12.77 -81.11
N LYS A 247 -40.02 13.21 -81.87
CA LYS A 247 -40.34 12.68 -83.20
C LYS A 247 -39.12 12.78 -84.12
N LYS A 248 -38.65 11.67 -84.67
CA LYS A 248 -37.84 11.67 -85.89
C LYS A 248 -38.76 11.37 -87.08
N LEU A 249 -38.88 12.37 -87.95
CA LEU A 249 -39.27 12.20 -89.35
C LEU A 249 -38.05 11.67 -90.11
N GLN A 250 -38.17 10.47 -90.66
CA GLN A 250 -37.87 10.12 -92.05
C GLN A 250 -38.51 8.76 -92.34
#